data_AF-A0A7C3R3S5-F1
#
_entry.id   AF-A0A7C3R3S5-F1
#
_cell.length_a   1.000
_cell.length_b   1.000
_cell.length_c   1.000
_cell.angle_alpha   90.00
_cell.angle_beta   90.00
_cell.angle_gamma   90.00
#
_symmetry.space_group_name_H-M   'P 1'
#
loop_
_entity.id
_entity.type
_entity.pdbx_description
1 polymer ?
#
loop_
_entity_poly.entity_id
_entity_poly.type
_entity_poly.pdbx_seq_one_letter_code
_entity_poly.pdbx_strand_id
1 'polypeptide(L)' 'MAAQVIGSVTSPSNGKSYDVKWDSYNKDTYVSYAGWSFVGTASDSGEALSISTGWLASNS' A
#
# COMPACT_ATOMS: atom_id res chain seq x y z
N MET A 1 11.89 10.14 -9.36
CA MET A 1 12.10 9.00 -8.43
C MET A 1 11.08 7.92 -8.77
N ALA A 2 11.39 6.65 -8.52
CA ALA A 2 10.49 5.54 -8.83
C ALA A 2 9.85 5.00 -7.54
N ALA A 3 8.64 4.47 -7.63
CA ALA A 3 7.94 3.86 -6.51
C ALA A 3 8.81 2.79 -5.84
N GLN A 4 9.06 2.96 -4.54
CA GLN A 4 9.91 2.07 -3.76
C GLN A 4 9.03 1.22 -2.84
N VAL A 5 9.38 -0.05 -2.67
CA VAL A 5 8.72 -0.88 -1.66
C VAL A 5 9.12 -0.35 -0.29
N ILE A 6 8.14 0.16 0.44
CA ILE A 6 8.33 0.75 1.76
C ILE A 6 8.08 -0.24 2.89
N GLY A 7 7.41 -1.35 2.60
CA GLY A 7 7.10 -2.41 3.56
C GLY A 7 5.98 -3.29 3.06
N SER A 8 5.45 -4.15 3.94
CA SER A 8 4.31 -5.01 3.65
C SER A 8 3.26 -4.87 4.75
N VAL A 9 1.99 -4.91 4.38
CA VAL A 9 0.85 -4.84 5.31
C VAL A 9 0.02 -6.12 5.20
N THR A 10 -0.55 -6.57 6.30
CA THR A 10 -1.40 -7.77 6.31
C THR A 10 -2.86 -7.35 6.30
N SER A 11 -3.64 -7.87 5.34
CA SER A 11 -5.09 -7.71 5.34
C SER A 11 -5.68 -8.32 6.61
N PRO A 12 -6.40 -7.55 7.43
CA PRO A 12 -7.04 -8.09 8.63
C PRO A 12 -8.12 -9.13 8.32
N SER A 13 -8.71 -9.07 7.13
CA SER A 13 -9.91 -9.82 6.76
C SER A 13 -9.61 -11.14 6.04
N ASN A 14 -8.49 -11.19 5.30
CA ASN A 14 -8.05 -12.41 4.58
C ASN A 14 -6.72 -12.99 5.12
N GLY A 15 -6.08 -12.33 6.09
CA GLY A 15 -4.80 -12.77 6.69
C GLY A 15 -3.62 -12.80 5.72
N LYS A 16 -3.77 -12.22 4.52
CA LYS A 16 -2.74 -12.21 3.47
C LYS A 16 -1.86 -10.97 3.59
N SER A 17 -0.56 -11.13 3.37
CA SER A 17 0.40 -10.03 3.35
C SER A 17 0.55 -9.45 1.95
N TYR A 18 0.46 -8.13 1.84
CA TYR A 18 0.57 -7.35 0.60
C TYR A 18 1.79 -6.44 0.71
N ASP A 19 2.64 -6.44 -0.30
CA ASP A 19 3.72 -5.47 -0.43
C ASP A 19 3.16 -4.09 -0.74
N VAL A 20 3.65 -3.06 -0.05
CA VAL A 20 3.30 -1.67 -0.27
C VAL A 20 4.46 -0.98 -0.93
N LYS A 21 4.20 -0.38 -2.09
CA LYS A 21 5.10 0.57 -2.73
C LYS A 21 4.54 1.97 -2.65
N TRP A 22 5.42 2.93 -2.44
CA TRP A 22 5.09 4.34 -2.40
C TRP A 22 6.06 5.12 -3.27
N ASP A 23 5.50 6.05 -4.04
CA ASP A 23 6.25 6.99 -4.86
C ASP A 23 6.32 8.34 -4.17
N SER A 24 7.52 8.77 -3.78
CA SER A 24 7.68 10.04 -3.07
C SER A 24 7.47 11.27 -3.94
N TYR A 25 7.49 11.11 -5.28
CA TYR A 25 7.34 12.20 -6.25
C TYR A 25 5.87 12.49 -6.55
N ASN A 26 5.08 11.48 -6.93
CA ASN A 26 3.65 11.59 -7.18
C ASN A 26 2.79 11.38 -5.93
N LYS A 27 3.41 10.94 -4.83
CA LYS A 27 2.73 10.54 -3.60
C LYS A 27 1.84 9.31 -3.75
N ASP A 28 1.93 8.60 -4.87
CA ASP A 28 1.09 7.43 -5.15
C ASP A 28 1.50 6.21 -4.33
N THR A 29 0.50 5.53 -3.77
CA THR A 29 0.62 4.31 -2.99
C THR A 29 -0.06 3.16 -3.69
N TYR A 30 0.63 2.03 -3.74
CA TYR A 30 0.12 0.82 -4.35
C TYR A 30 0.40 -0.38 -3.45
N VAL A 31 -0.49 -1.37 -3.52
CA VAL A 31 -0.36 -2.66 -2.85
C VAL A 31 -0.20 -3.78 -3.85
N SER A 32 0.54 -4.83 -3.52
CA SER A 32 0.64 -6.03 -4.35
C SER A 32 0.63 -7.31 -3.53
N TYR A 33 -0.25 -8.23 -3.92
CA TYR A 33 -0.23 -9.63 -3.49
C TYR A 33 -0.03 -10.57 -4.69
N ALA A 34 -0.65 -10.23 -5.83
CA ALA A 34 -0.49 -10.93 -7.11
C ALA A 34 -0.44 -9.95 -8.30
N GLY A 35 -0.17 -8.67 -8.04
CA GLY A 35 -0.28 -7.57 -8.99
C GLY A 35 -0.45 -6.25 -8.26
N TRP A 36 0.03 -5.14 -8.87
CA TRP A 36 0.00 -3.83 -8.25
C TRP A 36 -1.36 -3.15 -8.42
N SER A 37 -2.05 -2.92 -7.31
CA SER A 37 -3.29 -2.17 -7.23
C SER A 37 -3.02 -0.79 -6.62
N PHE A 38 -3.57 0.26 -7.22
CA PHE A 38 -3.50 1.60 -6.66
C PHE A 38 -4.45 1.72 -5.46
N VAL A 39 -3.92 2.23 -4.36
CA VAL A 39 -4.68 2.44 -3.11
C VAL A 39 -5.12 3.91 -2.99
N GLY A 40 -4.20 4.83 -3.28
CA GLY A 40 -4.40 6.25 -3.02
C GLY A 40 -3.07 6.98 -2.93
N THR A 41 -3.13 8.25 -2.54
CA THR A 41 -1.94 9.09 -2.35
C THR A 41 -1.63 9.28 -0.86
N ALA A 42 -0.35 9.24 -0.50
CA ALA A 42 0.15 9.45 0.86
C ALA A 42 1.31 10.44 0.87
N SER A 43 1.36 11.29 1.88
CA SER A 43 2.38 12.33 2.05
C SER A 43 3.75 11.73 2.40
N ASP A 44 3.72 10.61 3.14
CA ASP A 44 4.87 9.92 3.71
C ASP A 44 4.68 8.39 3.71
N SER A 45 5.80 7.65 3.82
CA SER A 45 5.80 6.19 3.87
C SER A 45 4.91 5.61 4.98
N GLY A 46 4.85 6.25 6.15
CA GLY A 46 4.01 5.79 7.26
C GLY A 46 2.52 5.93 6.96
N GLU A 47 2.12 7.02 6.33
CA GLU A 47 0.75 7.24 5.89
C GLU A 47 0.38 6.21 4.81
N ALA A 48 1.27 5.97 3.85
CA ALA A 48 1.09 4.97 2.78
C ALA A 48 0.78 3.55 3.34
N LEU A 49 1.47 3.12 4.40
CA LEU A 49 1.16 1.84 5.06
C LEU A 49 -0.22 1.87 5.73
N SER A 50 -0.58 2.98 6.36
CA SER A 50 -1.88 3.15 7.03
C SER A 50 -3.04 3.11 6.03
N ILE A 51 -2.99 3.88 4.95
CA ILE A 51 -4.02 3.85 3.89
C ILE A 51 -4.09 2.50 3.19
N SER A 52 -2.95 1.82 2.98
CA SER A 52 -2.92 0.47 2.42
C SER A 52 -3.63 -0.53 3.33
N THR A 53 -3.37 -0.47 4.63
CA THR A 53 -4.04 -1.35 5.61
C THR A 53 -5.55 -1.09 5.65
N GLY A 54 -5.96 0.18 5.64
CA GLY A 54 -7.38 0.56 5.62
C GLY A 54 -8.09 0.13 4.33
N TRP A 55 -7.47 0.35 3.17
CA TRP A 55 -8.00 -0.09 1.88
C TRP A 55 -8.16 -1.61 1.82
N LEU A 56 -7.18 -2.34 2.34
CA LEU A 56 -7.22 -3.79 2.46
C LEU A 56 -8.26 -4.30 3.46
N ALA A 57 -8.62 -3.53 4.48
CA ALA A 57 -9.71 -3.86 5.38
C ALA A 57 -11.09 -3.67 4.71
N SER A 58 -11.19 -2.76 3.75
CA SER A 58 -12.44 -2.48 3.01
C SER A 58 -12.61 -3.26 1.71
N ASN A 59 -11.53 -3.74 1.07
CA ASN A 59 -11.53 -4.42 -0.24
C ASN A 59 -11.22 -5.93 -0.19
N SER A 60 -11.17 -6.50 1.02
CA SER A 60 -10.93 -7.91 1.30
C SER A 60 -12.15 -8.80 1.22
#